data_AF-A0A9D8F7B2-F1
#
_entry.id   AF-A0A9D8F7B2-F1
#
_cell.length_a   1.000
_cell.length_b   1.000
_cell.length_c   1.000
_cell.angle_alpha   90.00
_cell.angle_beta   90.00
_cell.angle_gamma   90.00
#
_symmetry.space_group_name_H-M   'P 1'
#
loop_
_entity.id
_entity.type
_entity.pdbx_description
1 polymer ?
#
loop_
_entity_poly.entity_id
_entity_poly.type
_entity_poly.pdbx_seq_one_letter_code
_entity_poly.pdbx_strand_id
1 'polypeptide(L)'
;MTLVNALLVRLADALLAPLAGLPPLAVVAGCALGSALAVLGVMRFTSNQVALGLVKRRIHAALLEMRLYNDDLRALLRAQGEVLRHNLSYVGLSLVPLVITAVPLTLAIAQLQAWYGYTGLTPGTPVVVTAAVERGAAATMPRLEGAGVEVTGPPRYFPTLGEMTWRIVPRAPGPTTLRLVTAGGTVIEKQLHVATGDDIARRSPLREQPSFVGQLLYPSEPPLDASAGVTAIRLPYPERLLPVAGQAVHWLYVYLALTFAFVLLLRKPLGVVI
;
A
#
# COMPACT_ATOMS: atom_id res chain seq x y z
N MET A 1 -19.21 -4.09 -2.30
CA MET A 1 -17.79 -3.68 -2.26
C MET A 1 -17.64 -2.18 -2.03
N THR A 2 -18.42 -1.35 -2.73
CA THR A 2 -18.50 0.11 -2.48
C THR A 2 -18.76 0.46 -1.01
N LEU A 3 -19.59 -0.30 -0.29
CA LEU A 3 -19.93 0.02 1.10
C LEU A 3 -18.80 -0.25 2.11
N VAL A 4 -18.10 -1.40 2.00
CA VAL A 4 -16.93 -1.70 2.84
C VAL A 4 -15.79 -0.73 2.53
N ASN A 5 -15.56 -0.46 1.25
CA ASN A 5 -14.53 0.50 0.85
C ASN A 5 -14.89 1.92 1.35
N ALA A 6 -16.13 2.36 1.16
CA ALA A 6 -16.60 3.65 1.69
C ALA A 6 -16.46 3.74 3.21
N LEU A 7 -16.71 2.64 3.95
CA LEU A 7 -16.49 2.61 5.40
C LEU A 7 -15.01 2.74 5.76
N LEU A 8 -14.14 1.95 5.11
CA LEU A 8 -12.70 2.01 5.32
C LEU A 8 -12.12 3.39 5.01
N VAL A 9 -12.58 4.00 3.92
CA VAL A 9 -12.21 5.36 3.52
C VAL A 9 -12.69 6.37 4.54
N ARG A 10 -13.95 6.33 4.97
CA ARG A 10 -14.46 7.24 6.00
C ARG A 10 -13.70 7.11 7.32
N LEU A 11 -13.36 5.89 7.71
CA LEU A 11 -12.58 5.64 8.91
C LEU A 11 -11.15 6.16 8.76
N ALA A 12 -10.52 5.95 7.60
CA ALA A 12 -9.20 6.50 7.30
C ALA A 12 -9.23 8.03 7.28
N ASP A 13 -10.24 8.65 6.68
CA ASP A 13 -10.41 10.10 6.64
C ASP A 13 -10.59 10.65 8.06
N ALA A 14 -11.42 10.02 8.89
CA ALA A 14 -11.63 10.43 10.28
C ALA A 14 -10.36 10.34 11.14
N LEU A 15 -9.51 9.33 10.88
CA LEU A 15 -8.26 9.13 11.62
C LEU A 15 -7.11 10.00 11.10
N LEU A 16 -6.96 10.13 9.77
CA LEU A 16 -5.80 10.75 9.12
C LEU A 16 -5.98 12.23 8.83
N ALA A 17 -7.21 12.72 8.56
CA ALA A 17 -7.45 14.14 8.35
C ALA A 17 -6.99 15.05 9.52
N PRO A 18 -7.27 14.72 10.81
CA PRO A 18 -6.77 15.56 11.91
C PRO A 18 -5.25 15.51 12.06
N LEU A 19 -4.60 14.46 11.54
CA LEU A 19 -3.15 14.29 11.57
C LEU A 19 -2.46 15.03 10.40
N ALA A 20 -3.21 15.60 9.45
CA ALA A 20 -2.66 16.23 8.25
C ALA A 20 -1.77 17.45 8.53
N GLY A 21 -1.94 18.11 9.68
CA GLY A 21 -1.10 19.23 10.11
C GLY A 21 0.20 18.82 10.82
N LEU A 22 0.40 17.54 11.12
CA LEU A 22 1.58 17.06 11.83
C LEU A 22 2.76 16.79 10.90
N PRO A 23 4.00 16.80 11.44
CA PRO A 23 5.17 16.39 10.69
C PRO A 23 5.00 14.99 10.10
N PRO A 24 5.44 14.76 8.85
CA PRO A 24 5.23 13.50 8.15
C PRO A 24 5.70 12.26 8.95
N LEU A 25 6.87 12.36 9.58
CA LEU A 25 7.44 11.28 10.41
C LEU A 25 6.56 10.94 11.64
N ALA A 26 5.93 11.94 12.26
CA ALA A 26 5.07 11.73 13.42
C ALA A 26 3.81 10.94 13.06
N VAL A 27 3.21 11.26 11.90
CA VAL A 27 2.06 10.51 11.37
C VAL A 27 2.44 9.07 11.11
N VAL A 28 3.56 8.83 10.42
CA VAL A 28 4.05 7.46 10.14
C VAL A 28 4.34 6.68 11.41
N ALA A 29 4.97 7.31 12.42
CA ALA A 29 5.25 6.66 13.70
C ALA A 29 3.96 6.30 14.46
N GLY A 30 2.98 7.21 14.50
CA GLY A 30 1.67 6.95 15.13
C GLY A 30 0.91 5.82 14.44
N CYS A 31 0.88 5.83 13.11
CA CYS A 31 0.25 4.76 12.33
C CYS A 31 0.99 3.42 12.49
N ALA A 32 2.33 3.42 12.51
CA ALA A 32 3.13 2.22 12.77
C ALA A 32 2.86 1.62 14.15
N LEU A 33 2.69 2.47 15.18
CA LEU A 33 2.30 2.02 16.52
C LEU A 33 0.90 1.38 16.52
N GLY A 34 -0.08 2.03 15.89
CA GLY A 34 -1.44 1.48 15.75
C GLY A 34 -1.45 0.14 15.01
N SER A 35 -0.68 0.01 13.93
CA SER A 35 -0.53 -1.25 13.19
C SER A 35 0.18 -2.31 14.01
N ALA A 36 1.21 -1.97 14.80
CA ALA A 36 1.87 -2.91 15.69
C ALA A 36 0.92 -3.47 16.76
N LEU A 37 0.07 -2.62 17.35
CA LEU A 37 -0.95 -3.06 18.29
C LEU A 37 -1.97 -4.00 17.62
N ALA A 38 -2.40 -3.69 16.40
CA ALA A 38 -3.29 -4.56 15.63
C ALA A 38 -2.65 -5.93 15.33
N VAL A 39 -1.39 -5.94 14.88
CA VAL A 39 -0.59 -7.15 14.65
C VAL A 39 -0.51 -8.00 15.92
N LEU A 40 -0.15 -7.40 17.05
CA LEU A 40 -0.05 -8.11 18.33
C LEU A 40 -1.41 -8.64 18.81
N GLY A 41 -2.48 -7.87 18.60
CA GLY A 41 -3.85 -8.31 18.88
C GLY A 41 -4.23 -9.55 18.07
N VAL A 42 -4.03 -9.52 16.75
CA VAL A 42 -4.29 -10.67 15.87
C VAL A 42 -3.47 -11.87 16.30
N MET A 43 -2.15 -11.70 16.47
CA MET A 43 -1.24 -12.77 16.89
C MET A 43 -1.66 -13.39 18.23
N ARG A 44 -2.18 -12.60 19.17
CA ARG A 44 -2.69 -13.10 20.46
C ARG A 44 -3.89 -14.02 20.30
N PHE A 45 -4.79 -13.73 19.37
CA PHE A 45 -6.03 -14.50 19.18
C PHE A 45 -5.87 -15.68 18.24
N THR A 46 -5.03 -15.58 17.22
CA THR A 46 -4.93 -16.60 16.17
C THR A 46 -3.81 -17.60 16.39
N SER A 47 -2.78 -17.23 17.16
CA SER A 47 -1.59 -18.07 17.32
C SER A 47 -1.75 -19.07 18.46
N ASN A 48 -1.43 -20.35 18.20
CA ASN A 48 -1.37 -21.37 19.24
C ASN A 48 -0.04 -21.25 20.01
N GLN A 49 -0.05 -20.37 21.00
CA GLN A 49 1.11 -20.03 21.84
C GLN A 49 1.73 -21.26 22.54
N VAL A 50 0.91 -22.23 22.95
CA VAL A 50 1.37 -23.47 23.59
C VAL A 50 2.12 -24.34 22.60
N ALA A 51 1.55 -24.58 21.41
CA ALA A 51 2.18 -25.39 20.38
C ALA A 51 3.51 -24.78 19.91
N LEU A 52 3.54 -23.46 19.69
CA LEU A 52 4.78 -22.74 19.34
C LEU A 52 5.83 -22.85 20.44
N GLY A 53 5.44 -22.73 21.70
CA GLY A 53 6.34 -22.91 22.84
C GLY A 53 6.96 -24.31 22.88
N LEU A 54 6.17 -25.36 22.63
CA LEU A 54 6.64 -26.74 22.58
C LEU A 54 7.60 -26.98 21.41
N VAL A 55 7.25 -26.53 20.21
CA VAL A 55 8.11 -26.66 19.02
C VAL A 55 9.44 -25.93 19.23
N LYS A 56 9.40 -24.71 19.80
CA LYS A 56 10.61 -23.96 20.12
C LYS A 56 11.51 -24.70 21.10
N ARG A 57 10.96 -25.33 22.16
CA ARG A 57 11.74 -26.16 23.09
C ARG A 57 12.38 -27.35 22.40
N ARG A 58 11.67 -28.02 21.48
CA ARG A 58 12.21 -29.14 20.70
C ARG A 58 13.34 -28.72 19.76
N ILE A 59 13.24 -27.53 19.14
CA ILE A 59 14.35 -26.96 18.35
C ILE A 59 15.57 -26.76 19.25
N HIS A 60 15.43 -26.16 20.43
CA HIS A 60 16.56 -25.97 21.35
C HIS A 60 17.17 -27.30 21.81
N ALA A 61 16.34 -28.32 22.06
CA ALA A 61 16.81 -29.66 22.43
C ALA A 61 17.66 -30.28 21.31
N ALA A 62 17.21 -30.22 20.06
CA ALA A 62 17.97 -30.74 18.93
C ALA A 62 19.25 -29.93 18.64
N LEU A 63 19.25 -28.62 18.88
CA LEU A 63 20.47 -27.79 18.84
C LEU A 63 21.49 -28.20 19.91
N LEU A 64 21.03 -28.52 21.12
CA LEU A 64 21.89 -29.03 22.19
C LEU A 64 22.42 -30.43 21.89
N GLU A 65 21.59 -31.29 21.29
CA GLU A 65 22.00 -32.63 20.83
C GLU A 65 23.13 -32.56 19.80
N MET A 66 23.03 -31.67 18.80
CA MET A 66 24.13 -31.45 17.85
C MET A 66 25.42 -31.00 18.53
N ARG A 67 25.32 -30.22 19.61
CA ARG A 67 26.51 -29.77 20.36
C ARG A 67 27.08 -30.89 21.25
N LEU A 68 26.24 -31.80 21.73
CA LEU A 68 26.65 -32.93 22.57
C LEU A 68 27.27 -34.07 21.76
N TYR A 69 26.76 -34.34 20.55
CA TYR A 69 27.23 -35.39 19.64
C TYR A 69 27.94 -34.82 18.42
N ASN A 70 28.84 -33.86 18.64
CA ASN A 70 29.63 -33.22 17.59
C ASN A 70 30.56 -34.21 16.85
N ASP A 71 30.92 -35.33 17.48
CA ASP A 71 31.87 -36.31 16.95
C ASP A 71 31.23 -37.51 16.22
N ASP A 72 29.88 -37.63 16.22
CA ASP A 72 29.15 -38.68 15.50
C ASP A 72 28.35 -38.08 14.33
N LEU A 73 28.81 -38.36 13.12
CA LEU A 73 28.20 -37.86 11.88
C LEU A 73 26.75 -38.32 11.70
N ARG A 74 26.38 -39.54 12.12
CA ARG A 74 25.01 -40.04 12.00
C ARG A 74 24.10 -39.34 13.01
N ALA A 75 24.57 -39.15 14.23
CA ALA A 75 23.84 -38.39 15.25
C ALA A 75 23.63 -36.93 14.81
N LEU A 76 24.66 -36.31 14.23
CA LEU A 76 24.58 -34.95 13.70
C LEU A 76 23.55 -34.81 12.57
N LEU A 77 23.58 -35.70 11.57
CA LEU A 77 22.62 -35.68 10.45
C LEU A 77 21.19 -35.90 10.93
N ARG A 78 20.98 -36.79 11.90
CA ARG A 78 19.67 -37.01 12.52
C ARG A 78 19.17 -35.76 13.23
N ALA A 79 20.00 -35.15 14.07
CA ALA A 79 19.65 -33.94 14.81
C ALA A 79 19.36 -32.76 13.87
N GLN A 80 20.09 -32.61 12.76
CA GLN A 80 19.76 -31.64 11.70
C GLN A 80 18.40 -31.89 11.06
N GLY A 81 18.08 -33.15 10.73
CA GLY A 81 16.77 -33.54 10.21
C GLY A 81 15.64 -33.24 11.19
N GLU A 82 15.88 -33.47 12.49
CA GLU A 82 14.93 -33.11 13.55
C GLU A 82 14.76 -31.58 13.66
N VAL A 83 15.83 -30.79 13.64
CA VAL A 83 15.75 -29.31 13.60
C VAL A 83 14.93 -28.85 12.40
N LEU A 84 15.20 -29.38 11.21
CA LEU A 84 14.47 -29.02 9.99
C LEU A 84 12.98 -29.32 10.11
N ARG A 85 12.61 -30.53 10.57
CA ARG A 85 11.22 -30.93 10.77
C ARG A 85 10.49 -30.03 11.77
N HIS A 86 11.13 -29.70 12.89
CA HIS A 86 10.55 -28.80 13.88
C HIS A 86 10.43 -27.37 13.35
N ASN A 87 11.39 -26.89 12.55
CA ASN A 87 11.28 -25.60 11.87
C ASN A 87 10.11 -25.57 10.88
N LEU A 88 9.89 -26.64 10.08
CA LEU A 88 8.72 -26.73 9.19
C LEU A 88 7.40 -26.67 9.99
N SER A 89 7.35 -27.37 11.13
CA SER A 89 6.18 -27.32 12.02
C SER A 89 5.96 -25.93 12.60
N TYR A 90 7.05 -25.24 13.00
CA TYR A 90 6.99 -23.85 13.46
C TYR A 90 6.48 -22.91 12.36
N VAL A 91 7.00 -23.01 11.14
CA VAL A 91 6.54 -22.22 9.99
C VAL A 91 5.06 -22.48 9.71
N GLY A 92 4.63 -23.74 9.71
CA GLY A 92 3.21 -24.11 9.52
C GLY A 92 2.29 -23.50 10.58
N LEU A 93 2.69 -23.53 11.85
CA LEU A 93 1.94 -22.92 12.95
C LEU A 93 1.87 -21.38 12.83
N SER A 94 2.92 -20.75 12.32
CA SER A 94 3.00 -19.29 12.15
C SER A 94 2.33 -18.79 10.86
N LEU A 95 2.06 -19.67 9.89
CA LEU A 95 1.51 -19.28 8.59
C LEU A 95 0.10 -18.70 8.69
N VAL A 96 -0.76 -19.30 9.51
CA VAL A 96 -2.15 -18.85 9.67
C VAL A 96 -2.21 -17.43 10.28
N PRO A 97 -1.56 -17.15 11.44
CA PRO A 97 -1.49 -15.80 11.96
C PRO A 97 -0.86 -14.79 10.99
N LEU A 98 0.17 -15.20 10.23
CA LEU A 98 0.82 -14.34 9.25
C LEU A 98 -0.14 -13.91 8.15
N VAL A 99 -0.88 -14.85 7.54
CA VAL A 99 -1.86 -14.55 6.48
C VAL A 99 -2.99 -13.68 7.02
N ILE A 100 -3.52 -14.00 8.21
CA ILE A 100 -4.59 -13.21 8.84
C ILE A 100 -4.11 -11.79 9.15
N THR A 101 -2.85 -11.61 9.56
CA THR A 101 -2.25 -10.30 9.85
C THR A 101 -1.92 -9.52 8.57
N ALA A 102 -1.55 -10.20 7.49
CA ALA A 102 -1.20 -9.58 6.21
C ALA A 102 -2.39 -8.80 5.62
N VAL A 103 -3.62 -9.30 5.79
CA VAL A 103 -4.83 -8.63 5.29
C VAL A 103 -5.00 -7.23 5.89
N PRO A 104 -5.22 -7.02 7.20
CA PRO A 104 -5.41 -5.70 7.78
C PRO A 104 -4.18 -4.79 7.60
N LEU A 105 -2.97 -5.35 7.60
CA LEU A 105 -1.76 -4.57 7.36
C LEU A 105 -1.72 -4.03 5.93
N THR A 106 -2.08 -4.84 4.93
CA THR A 106 -2.17 -4.41 3.52
C THR A 106 -3.23 -3.32 3.36
N LEU A 107 -4.38 -3.44 4.04
CA LEU A 107 -5.41 -2.41 4.04
C LEU A 107 -4.91 -1.09 4.64
N ALA A 108 -4.22 -1.17 5.78
CA ALA A 108 -3.63 0.01 6.41
C ALA A 108 -2.60 0.67 5.49
N ILE A 109 -1.71 -0.11 4.88
CA ILE A 109 -0.71 0.39 3.92
C ILE A 109 -1.37 1.05 2.72
N ALA A 110 -2.44 0.47 2.15
CA ALA A 110 -3.15 1.07 1.01
C ALA A 110 -3.75 2.44 1.37
N GLN A 111 -4.38 2.57 2.55
CA GLN A 111 -4.93 3.84 3.02
C GLN A 111 -3.83 4.87 3.30
N LEU A 112 -2.71 4.44 3.92
CA LEU A 112 -1.55 5.31 4.16
C LEU A 112 -0.87 5.73 2.87
N GLN A 113 -0.73 4.84 1.89
CA GLN A 113 -0.17 5.17 0.58
C GLN A 113 -1.00 6.27 -0.10
N ALA A 114 -2.34 6.18 -0.05
CA ALA A 114 -3.23 7.18 -0.61
C ALA A 114 -3.10 8.56 0.05
N TRP A 115 -3.01 8.63 1.37
CA TRP A 115 -2.96 9.90 2.12
C TRP A 115 -1.55 10.50 2.22
N TYR A 116 -0.56 9.64 2.35
CA TYR A 116 0.78 10.02 2.79
C TYR A 116 1.86 9.61 1.80
N GLY A 117 1.72 8.43 1.20
CA GLY A 117 2.76 7.82 0.38
C GLY A 117 3.07 8.57 -0.92
N TYR A 118 2.19 9.48 -1.34
CA TYR A 118 2.40 10.36 -2.48
C TYR A 118 2.63 11.80 -2.05
N THR A 119 3.48 12.52 -2.77
CA THR A 119 3.54 13.99 -2.75
C THR A 119 2.64 14.56 -3.83
N GLY A 120 2.19 15.81 -3.68
CA GLY A 120 1.41 16.46 -4.73
C GLY A 120 2.24 16.72 -5.99
N LEU A 121 1.57 16.98 -7.12
CA LEU A 121 2.26 17.38 -8.34
C LEU A 121 2.83 18.78 -8.18
N THR A 122 4.07 19.01 -8.61
CA THR A 122 4.70 20.33 -8.51
C THR A 122 4.11 21.29 -9.56
N PRO A 123 3.63 22.48 -9.17
CA PRO A 123 3.19 23.49 -10.12
C PRO A 123 4.25 23.78 -11.19
N GLY A 124 3.84 23.88 -12.45
CA GLY A 124 4.71 24.16 -13.59
C GLY A 124 5.50 22.96 -14.12
N THR A 125 5.52 21.82 -13.42
CA THR A 125 6.24 20.62 -13.86
C THR A 125 5.35 19.76 -14.76
N PRO A 126 5.77 19.42 -15.99
CA PRO A 126 4.95 18.59 -16.88
C PRO A 126 4.82 17.17 -16.34
N VAL A 127 3.61 16.61 -16.43
CA VAL A 127 3.31 15.22 -16.08
C VAL A 127 2.47 14.57 -17.18
N VAL A 128 2.58 13.25 -17.33
CA VAL A 128 1.81 12.49 -18.32
C VAL A 128 0.66 11.77 -17.63
N VAL A 129 -0.56 12.04 -18.08
CA VAL A 129 -1.76 11.29 -17.70
C VAL A 129 -1.98 10.19 -18.72
N THR A 130 -2.23 8.98 -18.25
CA THR A 130 -2.47 7.82 -19.11
C THR A 130 -3.86 7.26 -18.85
N ALA A 131 -4.68 7.11 -19.88
CA ALA A 131 -5.93 6.37 -19.81
C ALA A 131 -5.82 5.09 -20.62
N ALA A 132 -6.13 3.95 -20.01
CA ALA A 132 -6.35 2.70 -20.72
C ALA A 132 -7.75 2.74 -21.33
N VAL A 133 -7.82 2.59 -22.65
CA VAL A 133 -9.04 2.73 -23.47
C VAL A 133 -9.29 1.44 -24.23
N GLU A 134 -10.56 1.09 -24.38
CA GLU A 134 -10.96 -0.04 -25.21
C GLU A 134 -10.67 0.26 -26.69
N ARG A 135 -10.37 -0.77 -27.50
CA ARG A 135 -9.94 -0.62 -28.90
C ARG A 135 -10.92 0.22 -29.74
N GLY A 136 -12.22 0.12 -29.49
CA GLY A 136 -13.24 0.91 -30.19
C GLY A 136 -13.32 2.37 -29.73
N ALA A 137 -12.98 2.66 -28.47
CA ALA A 137 -13.01 4.00 -27.91
C ALA A 137 -11.78 4.85 -28.30
N ALA A 138 -10.71 4.22 -28.77
CA ALA A 138 -9.51 4.91 -29.22
C ALA A 138 -9.70 5.70 -30.53
N ALA A 139 -10.59 5.22 -31.41
CA ALA A 139 -10.86 5.81 -32.72
C ALA A 139 -11.39 7.25 -32.63
N THR A 140 -11.98 7.61 -31.49
CA THR A 140 -12.63 8.90 -31.28
C THR A 140 -11.81 9.88 -30.45
N MET A 141 -10.58 9.52 -30.06
CA MET A 141 -9.62 10.33 -29.30
C MET A 141 -10.26 11.20 -28.19
N PRO A 142 -10.48 10.66 -26.98
CA PRO A 142 -11.11 11.44 -25.91
C PRO A 142 -10.33 12.73 -25.59
N ARG A 143 -11.06 13.78 -25.26
CA ARG A 143 -10.48 15.09 -24.92
C ARG A 143 -10.23 15.16 -23.42
N LEU A 144 -9.08 15.68 -23.02
CA LEU A 144 -8.76 15.94 -21.61
C LEU A 144 -8.81 17.44 -21.35
N GLU A 145 -9.51 17.84 -20.29
CA GLU A 145 -9.65 19.22 -19.83
C GLU A 145 -9.46 19.27 -18.31
N GLY A 146 -9.10 20.43 -17.75
CA GLY A 146 -8.97 20.57 -16.29
C GLY A 146 -8.83 22.03 -15.87
N ALA A 147 -9.51 22.41 -14.78
CA ALA A 147 -9.37 23.75 -14.23
C ALA A 147 -7.96 23.93 -13.62
N GLY A 148 -7.26 24.99 -14.03
CA GLY A 148 -5.89 25.25 -13.55
C GLY A 148 -4.85 24.24 -14.05
N VAL A 149 -5.16 23.46 -15.09
CA VAL A 149 -4.25 22.50 -15.73
C VAL A 149 -4.18 22.81 -17.22
N GLU A 150 -2.96 22.96 -17.73
CA GLU A 150 -2.72 23.20 -19.15
C GLU A 150 -2.36 21.89 -19.86
N VAL A 151 -3.09 21.51 -20.90
CA VAL A 151 -2.75 20.33 -21.72
C VAL A 151 -1.78 20.74 -22.81
N THR A 152 -0.55 20.24 -22.76
CA THR A 152 0.56 20.67 -23.61
C THR A 152 0.83 19.67 -24.73
N GLY A 153 0.06 19.78 -25.81
CA GLY A 153 0.21 19.00 -27.05
C GLY A 153 -0.97 18.06 -27.33
N PRO A 154 -0.99 17.42 -28.51
CA PRO A 154 -2.06 16.50 -28.89
C PRO A 154 -1.97 15.18 -28.10
N PRO A 155 -3.11 14.48 -27.90
CA PRO A 155 -3.11 13.13 -27.34
C PRO A 155 -2.27 12.17 -28.19
N ARG A 156 -1.64 11.19 -27.54
CA ARG A 156 -0.96 10.09 -28.22
C ARG A 156 -1.57 8.75 -27.82
N TYR A 157 -1.99 7.98 -28.83
CA TYR A 157 -2.50 6.64 -28.67
C TYR A 157 -1.43 5.59 -28.95
N PHE A 158 -1.34 4.58 -28.09
CA PHE A 158 -0.46 3.42 -28.22
C PHE A 158 -1.32 2.15 -28.41
N PRO A 159 -1.59 1.73 -29.68
CA PRO A 159 -2.53 0.64 -29.99
C PRO A 159 -2.20 -0.69 -29.32
N THR A 160 -0.91 -1.03 -29.23
CA THR A 160 -0.44 -2.29 -28.63
C THR A 160 -0.78 -2.37 -27.15
N LEU A 161 -0.76 -1.24 -26.44
CA LEU A 161 -1.06 -1.15 -25.01
C LEU A 161 -2.54 -0.82 -24.74
N GLY A 162 -3.25 -0.31 -25.75
CA GLY A 162 -4.59 0.25 -25.54
C GLY A 162 -4.55 1.49 -24.66
N GLU A 163 -3.46 2.27 -24.72
CA GLU A 163 -3.26 3.42 -23.84
C GLU A 163 -3.28 4.73 -24.62
N MET A 164 -4.00 5.72 -24.10
CA MET A 164 -4.02 7.10 -24.57
C MET A 164 -3.32 7.97 -23.54
N THR A 165 -2.45 8.88 -23.98
CA THR A 165 -1.64 9.71 -23.11
C THR A 165 -1.78 11.19 -23.44
N TRP A 166 -1.82 12.02 -22.39
CA TRP A 166 -1.81 13.48 -22.48
C TRP A 166 -0.70 14.02 -21.59
N ARG A 167 0.05 14.98 -22.11
CA ARG A 167 1.00 15.75 -21.29
C ARG A 167 0.28 16.97 -20.73
N ILE A 168 0.30 17.13 -19.42
CA ILE A 168 -0.34 18.24 -18.73
C ILE A 168 0.67 19.01 -17.88
N VAL A 169 0.42 20.29 -17.64
CA VAL A 169 1.19 21.14 -16.74
C VAL A 169 0.21 21.71 -15.70
N PRO A 170 0.26 21.26 -14.44
CA PRO A 170 -0.56 21.84 -13.37
C PRO A 170 -0.07 23.26 -13.06
N ARG A 171 -0.98 24.22 -12.94
CA ARG A 171 -0.65 25.64 -12.68
C ARG A 171 -1.13 26.11 -11.31
N ALA A 172 -2.37 25.78 -10.93
CA ALA A 172 -2.95 26.21 -9.66
C ALA A 172 -2.69 25.16 -8.56
N PRO A 173 -2.18 25.55 -7.37
CA PRO A 173 -2.01 24.65 -6.24
C PRO A 173 -3.36 24.21 -5.64
N GLY A 174 -3.38 23.04 -5.00
CA GLY A 174 -4.54 22.49 -4.32
C GLY A 174 -5.31 21.42 -5.10
N PRO A 175 -6.49 21.01 -4.62
CA PRO A 175 -7.32 20.01 -5.26
C PRO A 175 -7.96 20.57 -6.54
N THR A 176 -7.89 19.79 -7.62
CA THR A 176 -8.57 20.07 -8.88
C THR A 176 -9.07 18.77 -9.53
N THR A 177 -9.81 18.89 -10.61
CA THR A 177 -10.41 17.75 -11.32
C THR A 177 -10.06 17.83 -12.79
N LEU A 178 -9.53 16.73 -13.32
CA LEU A 178 -9.42 16.48 -14.74
C LEU A 178 -10.73 15.88 -15.26
N ARG A 179 -11.16 16.33 -16.43
CA ARG A 179 -12.37 15.86 -17.11
C ARG A 179 -11.94 15.23 -18.43
N LEU A 180 -12.16 13.94 -18.55
CA LEU A 180 -11.97 13.19 -19.78
C LEU A 180 -13.34 13.09 -20.48
N VAL A 181 -13.47 13.78 -21.61
CA VAL A 181 -14.68 13.81 -22.42
C VAL A 181 -14.54 12.79 -23.53
N THR A 182 -15.33 11.72 -23.47
CA THR A 182 -15.42 10.73 -24.54
C THR A 182 -16.26 11.27 -25.70
N ALA A 183 -16.11 10.71 -26.91
CA ALA A 183 -16.93 11.17 -28.05
C ALA A 183 -18.42 10.86 -27.93
N GLY A 184 -18.81 9.94 -27.06
CA GLY A 184 -20.22 9.72 -26.71
C GLY A 184 -20.82 10.80 -25.81
N GLY A 185 -20.04 11.83 -25.43
CA GLY A 185 -20.45 12.89 -24.50
C GLY A 185 -20.32 12.52 -23.03
N THR A 186 -19.97 11.27 -22.70
CA THR A 186 -19.71 10.84 -21.32
C THR A 186 -18.48 11.57 -20.78
N VAL A 187 -18.65 12.23 -19.64
CA VAL A 187 -17.59 12.95 -18.93
C VAL A 187 -17.14 12.12 -17.74
N ILE A 188 -15.85 11.77 -17.74
CA ILE A 188 -15.21 11.03 -16.65
C ILE A 188 -14.33 11.98 -15.87
N GLU A 189 -14.59 12.11 -14.58
CA GLU A 189 -13.78 12.96 -13.70
C GLU A 189 -12.60 12.20 -13.09
N LYS A 190 -11.47 12.87 -12.89
CA LYS A 190 -10.31 12.31 -12.23
C LYS A 190 -9.74 13.34 -11.27
N GLN A 191 -9.67 12.99 -10.00
CA GLN A 191 -9.10 13.88 -8.99
C GLN A 191 -7.59 14.06 -9.21
N LEU A 192 -7.15 15.30 -9.16
CA LEU A 192 -5.76 15.72 -9.28
C LEU A 192 -5.41 16.65 -8.12
N HIS A 193 -4.25 16.47 -7.51
CA HIS A 193 -3.80 17.29 -6.40
C HIS A 193 -2.45 17.91 -6.70
N VAL A 194 -2.43 19.23 -6.77
CA VAL A 194 -1.19 20.00 -6.97
C VAL A 194 -0.65 20.38 -5.60
N ALA A 195 0.63 20.08 -5.37
CA ALA A 195 1.29 20.28 -4.08
C ALA A 195 1.20 21.73 -3.61
N THR A 196 0.95 21.91 -2.31
CA THR A 196 1.08 23.18 -1.60
C THR A 196 2.13 23.00 -0.50
N GLY A 197 3.40 22.95 -0.91
CA GLY A 197 4.49 22.52 -0.03
C GLY A 197 4.44 21.02 0.25
N ASP A 198 4.60 20.63 1.51
CA ASP A 198 4.64 19.21 1.96
C ASP A 198 3.28 18.67 2.42
N ASP A 199 2.19 19.29 1.96
CA ASP A 199 0.84 19.04 2.41
C ASP A 199 0.42 17.56 2.37
N ILE A 200 -0.32 17.15 3.39
CA ILE A 200 -0.88 15.81 3.53
C ILE A 200 -2.31 15.86 3.02
N ALA A 201 -2.56 15.17 1.92
CA ALA A 201 -3.86 15.12 1.26
C ALA A 201 -4.02 13.77 0.59
N ARG A 202 -5.26 13.29 0.53
CA ARG A 202 -5.59 12.06 -0.17
C ARG A 202 -5.36 12.22 -1.66
N ARG A 203 -4.58 11.32 -2.24
CA ARG A 203 -4.19 11.31 -3.64
C ARG A 203 -4.67 10.03 -4.30
N SER A 204 -5.05 10.17 -5.56
CA SER A 204 -5.57 9.06 -6.36
C SER A 204 -4.67 8.84 -7.58
N PRO A 205 -3.66 7.96 -7.48
CA PRO A 205 -2.76 7.69 -8.61
C PRO A 205 -3.45 6.86 -9.71
N LEU A 206 -4.42 6.04 -9.35
CA LEU A 206 -5.10 5.11 -10.24
C LEU A 206 -6.59 5.14 -9.95
N ARG A 207 -7.40 5.30 -11.00
CA ARG A 207 -8.84 5.09 -10.98
C ARG A 207 -9.17 4.05 -12.05
N GLU A 208 -9.71 2.90 -11.67
CA GLU A 208 -9.98 1.78 -12.58
C GLU A 208 -11.44 1.34 -12.53
N GLN A 209 -11.84 0.51 -13.48
CA GLN A 209 -13.13 -0.18 -13.45
C GLN A 209 -13.29 -1.05 -12.19
N PRO A 210 -14.52 -1.51 -11.87
CA PRO A 210 -14.76 -2.27 -10.65
C PRO A 210 -13.93 -3.58 -10.60
N SER A 211 -12.93 -3.60 -9.73
CA SER A 211 -12.13 -4.80 -9.43
C SER A 211 -11.99 -4.95 -7.92
N PHE A 212 -12.04 -6.19 -7.41
CA PHE A 212 -11.96 -6.44 -5.98
C PHE A 212 -10.61 -5.97 -5.41
N VAL A 213 -9.52 -6.41 -6.02
CA VAL A 213 -8.15 -6.08 -5.60
C VAL A 213 -7.84 -4.61 -5.84
N GLY A 214 -8.26 -4.05 -6.97
CA GLY A 214 -8.01 -2.65 -7.31
C GLY A 214 -8.70 -1.67 -6.36
N GLN A 215 -9.98 -1.90 -6.03
CA GLN A 215 -10.69 -1.08 -5.05
C GLN A 215 -10.09 -1.16 -3.65
N LEU A 216 -9.45 -2.28 -3.30
CA LEU A 216 -8.79 -2.47 -2.02
C LEU A 216 -7.46 -1.72 -1.92
N LEU A 217 -6.68 -1.74 -3.01
CA LEU A 217 -5.35 -1.11 -3.08
C LEU A 217 -5.42 0.37 -3.45
N TYR A 218 -6.42 0.78 -4.23
CA TYR A 218 -6.64 2.15 -4.71
C TYR A 218 -8.05 2.64 -4.36
N PRO A 219 -8.36 2.80 -3.06
CA PRO A 219 -9.69 3.17 -2.61
C PRO A 219 -10.04 4.65 -2.83
N SER A 220 -9.09 5.43 -3.38
CA SER A 220 -9.10 6.91 -3.45
C SER A 220 -10.31 7.50 -4.16
N GLU A 221 -10.79 6.87 -5.22
CA GLU A 221 -11.94 7.35 -6.00
C GLU A 221 -12.95 6.22 -6.25
N PRO A 222 -14.23 6.54 -6.47
CA PRO A 222 -15.19 5.57 -6.98
C PRO A 222 -14.69 4.93 -8.28
N PRO A 223 -15.00 3.66 -8.55
CA PRO A 223 -14.57 3.01 -9.79
C PRO A 223 -15.13 3.72 -11.03
N LEU A 224 -14.51 3.48 -12.17
CA LEU A 224 -15.01 3.92 -13.47
C LEU A 224 -16.29 3.17 -13.84
N ASP A 225 -17.16 3.83 -14.61
CA ASP A 225 -18.29 3.14 -15.25
C ASP A 225 -17.74 2.25 -16.37
N ALA A 226 -18.07 0.96 -16.34
CA ALA A 226 -17.64 0.00 -17.33
C ALA A 226 -18.15 0.32 -18.74
N SER A 227 -19.27 1.04 -18.86
CA SER A 227 -19.85 1.45 -20.14
C SER A 227 -19.13 2.64 -20.81
N ALA A 228 -18.21 3.30 -20.10
CA ALA A 228 -17.57 4.52 -20.58
C ALA A 228 -16.40 4.28 -21.57
N GLY A 229 -16.06 3.04 -21.88
CA GLY A 229 -14.99 2.68 -22.83
C GLY A 229 -13.56 2.98 -22.34
N VAL A 230 -13.42 3.35 -21.06
CA VAL A 230 -12.15 3.60 -20.37
C VAL A 230 -12.02 2.62 -19.21
N THR A 231 -10.94 1.86 -19.18
CA THR A 231 -10.72 0.79 -18.20
C THR A 231 -9.90 1.26 -16.99
N ALA A 232 -9.00 2.22 -17.20
CA ALA A 232 -8.22 2.84 -16.12
C ALA A 232 -7.73 4.24 -16.49
N ILE A 233 -7.54 5.09 -15.48
CA ILE A 233 -6.90 6.41 -15.59
C ILE A 233 -5.78 6.47 -14.53
N ARG A 234 -4.56 6.65 -15.00
CA ARG A 234 -3.32 6.75 -14.23
C ARG A 234 -2.80 8.17 -14.22
N LEU A 235 -2.48 8.65 -13.03
CA LEU A 235 -1.87 9.94 -12.75
C LEU A 235 -0.65 9.68 -11.86
N PRO A 236 0.58 9.76 -12.39
CA PRO A 236 1.76 9.42 -11.62
C PRO A 236 2.09 10.54 -10.63
N TYR A 237 1.91 10.25 -9.35
CA TYR A 237 2.39 11.10 -8.27
C TYR A 237 3.80 10.66 -7.86
N PRO A 238 4.71 11.59 -7.51
CA PRO A 238 5.98 11.22 -6.90
C PRO A 238 5.73 10.55 -5.54
N GLU A 239 6.56 9.57 -5.21
CA GLU A 239 6.51 8.90 -3.90
C GLU A 239 7.16 9.77 -2.82
N ARG A 240 6.63 9.70 -1.60
CA ARG A 240 7.15 10.45 -0.47
C ARG A 240 8.41 9.79 0.09
N LEU A 241 9.47 10.59 0.16
CA LEU A 241 10.70 10.27 0.86
C LEU A 241 10.76 11.00 2.20
N LEU A 242 11.20 10.30 3.23
CA LEU A 242 11.37 10.84 4.58
C LEU A 242 12.84 11.09 4.88
N PRO A 243 13.19 12.25 5.48
CA PRO A 243 14.54 12.49 5.95
C PRO A 243 14.79 11.69 7.23
N VAL A 244 15.56 10.61 7.14
CA VAL A 244 15.98 9.78 8.28
C VAL A 244 17.50 9.80 8.34
N ALA A 245 18.06 10.33 9.43
CA ALA A 245 19.52 10.46 9.62
C ALA A 245 20.27 11.10 8.43
N GLY A 246 19.64 12.10 7.79
CA GLY A 246 20.20 12.81 6.63
C GLY A 246 20.05 12.09 5.28
N GLN A 247 19.41 10.92 5.23
CA GLN A 247 19.11 10.18 4.00
C GLN A 247 17.61 10.27 3.66
N ALA A 248 17.29 10.33 2.37
CA ALA A 248 15.91 10.31 1.88
C ALA A 248 15.46 8.86 1.71
N VAL A 249 14.64 8.36 2.64
CA VAL A 249 14.20 6.96 2.68
C VAL A 249 12.73 6.87 2.29
N HIS A 250 12.37 5.92 1.44
CA HIS A 250 10.98 5.70 1.07
C HIS A 250 10.12 5.40 2.31
N TRP A 251 8.98 6.10 2.43
CA TRP A 251 8.18 6.08 3.65
C TRP A 251 7.76 4.68 4.13
N LEU A 252 7.50 3.77 3.18
CA LEU A 252 7.07 2.40 3.48
C LEU A 252 8.13 1.65 4.29
N TYR A 253 9.42 1.85 3.99
CA TYR A 253 10.49 1.19 4.75
C TYR A 253 10.55 1.72 6.18
N VAL A 254 10.37 3.03 6.37
CA VAL A 254 10.32 3.65 7.70
C VAL A 254 9.12 3.11 8.48
N TYR A 255 7.95 3.07 7.85
CA TYR A 255 6.72 2.53 8.45
C TYR A 255 6.88 1.06 8.87
N LEU A 256 7.40 0.20 7.99
CA LEU A 256 7.61 -1.23 8.28
C LEU A 256 8.64 -1.44 9.39
N ALA A 257 9.77 -0.70 9.35
CA ALA A 257 10.80 -0.77 10.37
C ALA A 257 10.28 -0.35 11.76
N LEU A 258 9.53 0.77 11.83
CA LEU A 258 8.91 1.23 13.07
C LEU A 258 7.85 0.24 13.57
N THR A 259 7.01 -0.29 12.68
CA THR A 259 5.99 -1.28 13.04
C THR A 259 6.66 -2.52 13.65
N PHE A 260 7.71 -3.03 13.02
CA PHE A 260 8.46 -4.18 13.53
C PHE A 260 9.14 -3.87 14.87
N ALA A 261 9.76 -2.70 15.02
CA ALA A 261 10.36 -2.27 16.28
C ALA A 261 9.32 -2.20 17.41
N PHE A 262 8.15 -1.61 17.16
CA PHE A 262 7.06 -1.56 18.14
C PHE A 262 6.51 -2.94 18.48
N VAL A 263 6.35 -3.83 17.49
CA VAL A 263 5.97 -5.22 17.74
C VAL A 263 6.97 -5.90 18.67
N LEU A 264 8.28 -5.75 18.43
CA LEU A 264 9.32 -6.35 19.26
C LEU A 264 9.39 -5.78 20.68
N LEU A 265 9.16 -4.48 20.83
CA LEU A 265 9.14 -3.79 22.12
C LEU A 265 7.89 -4.16 22.94
N LEU A 266 6.73 -4.24 22.28
CA LEU A 266 5.43 -4.43 22.92
C LEU A 266 5.00 -5.90 23.06
N ARG A 267 5.63 -6.85 22.35
CA ARG A 267 5.26 -8.28 22.45
C ARG A 267 5.35 -8.83 23.88
N LYS A 268 6.40 -8.47 24.62
CA LYS A 268 6.62 -8.93 26.00
C LYS A 268 5.57 -8.37 26.97
N PRO A 269 5.35 -7.04 27.07
CA PRO A 269 4.35 -6.51 27.99
C PRO A 269 2.93 -6.96 27.65
N LEU A 270 2.63 -7.26 26.38
CA LEU A 270 1.32 -7.78 25.96
C LEU A 270 1.19 -9.31 26.04
N GLY A 271 2.24 -10.02 26.47
CA GLY A 271 2.23 -11.47 26.69
C GLY A 271 2.15 -12.31 25.42
N VAL A 272 2.58 -11.77 24.27
CA VAL A 272 2.51 -12.45 22.97
C VAL A 272 3.87 -13.06 22.62
N VAL A 273 3.91 -14.36 22.35
CA VAL A 273 5.10 -15.01 21.77
C VAL A 273 4.99 -14.97 20.25
N ILE A 274 6.06 -14.47 19.64
CA ILE A 274 6.29 -14.41 18.20
C ILE A 274 7.52 -15.27 17.92
#